data_AF-A0A450YBB9-F1
#
_entry.id   AF-A0A450YBB9-F1
#
_cell.length_a   1.000
_cell.length_b   1.000
_cell.length_c   1.000
_cell.angle_alpha   90.00
_cell.angle_beta   90.00
_cell.angle_gamma   90.00
#
_symmetry.space_group_name_H-M   'P 1'
#
loop_
_entity.id
_entity.type
_entity.pdbx_description
1 polymer ?
#
loop_
_entity_poly.entity_id
_entity_poly.type
_entity_poly.pdbx_seq_one_letter_code
_entity_poly.pdbx_strand_id
1 'polypeptide(L)'
;MKYLIIDDQVETLKPLIRVLREVGHQVTTSHNLSMGWEWLKRERREGNPFDLVILDLALDRKVREFTEEQDDVRDALDSRGVADLPMSGQVMGLWLWRRRKEVRQRYCYMTYHPCVWMAQLDEEAPEFEQGLSELDAEWLPKLILEKSDLWLDNVAEKFETAWKIWEDREWLD
;
A
#
# COMPACT_ATOMS: atom_id res chain seq x y z
N MET A 1 13.68 -4.18 9.72
CA MET A 1 12.50 -4.70 8.99
C MET A 1 12.81 -4.88 7.51
N LYS A 2 12.03 -5.69 6.81
CA LYS A 2 12.12 -6.02 5.39
C LYS A 2 10.94 -5.41 4.64
N TYR A 3 11.25 -4.50 3.72
CA TYR A 3 10.28 -3.72 2.96
C TYR A 3 10.26 -4.10 1.49
N LEU A 4 9.07 -4.11 0.91
CA LEU A 4 8.86 -4.08 -0.53
C LEU A 4 8.20 -2.76 -0.91
N ILE A 5 8.88 -1.93 -1.70
CA ILE A 5 8.35 -0.66 -2.22
C ILE A 5 7.97 -0.86 -3.68
N ILE A 6 6.70 -0.66 -4.02
CA ILE A 6 6.17 -0.76 -5.38
C ILE A 6 5.76 0.64 -5.83
N ASP A 7 6.50 1.22 -6.77
CA ASP A 7 6.36 2.62 -7.20
C ASP A 7 6.83 2.74 -8.64
N ASP A 8 6.18 3.51 -9.51
CA ASP A 8 6.65 3.71 -10.88
C ASP A 8 7.83 4.72 -10.96
N GLN A 9 8.04 5.50 -9.90
CA GLN A 9 9.04 6.54 -9.75
C GLN A 9 10.06 6.23 -8.63
N VAL A 10 10.46 4.96 -8.44
CA VAL A 10 11.46 4.52 -7.44
C VAL A 10 12.74 5.39 -7.41
N GLU A 11 13.15 5.92 -8.56
CA GLU A 11 14.31 6.81 -8.68
C GLU A 11 14.23 8.03 -7.75
N THR A 12 13.02 8.57 -7.56
CA THR A 12 12.75 9.70 -6.65
C THR A 12 12.89 9.31 -5.18
N LEU A 13 12.70 8.02 -4.85
CA LEU A 13 12.77 7.48 -3.50
C LEU A 13 14.17 7.02 -3.09
N LYS A 14 15.15 7.05 -4.01
CA LYS A 14 16.53 6.58 -3.75
C LYS A 14 17.16 7.15 -2.47
N PRO A 15 17.05 8.46 -2.18
CA PRO A 15 17.58 9.00 -0.92
C PRO A 15 16.94 8.36 0.32
N LEU A 16 15.61 8.19 0.32
CA LEU A 16 14.88 7.55 1.42
C LEU A 16 15.27 6.08 1.59
N ILE A 17 15.32 5.34 0.48
CA ILE A 17 15.74 3.93 0.46
C ILE A 17 17.15 3.75 1.02
N ARG A 18 18.06 4.67 0.69
CA ARG A 18 19.42 4.65 1.21
C ARG A 18 19.43 4.77 2.73
N VAL A 19 18.71 5.74 3.30
CA VAL A 19 18.66 5.92 4.75
C VAL A 19 18.05 4.71 5.46
N LEU A 20 16.96 4.15 4.93
CA LEU A 20 16.37 2.92 5.46
C LEU A 20 17.40 1.77 5.52
N ARG A 21 18.21 1.62 4.48
CA ARG A 21 19.28 0.61 4.46
C ARG A 21 20.41 0.92 5.44
N GLU A 22 20.81 2.19 5.57
CA GLU A 22 21.87 2.62 6.49
C GLU A 22 21.50 2.33 7.96
N VAL A 23 20.22 2.40 8.33
CA VAL A 23 19.74 2.04 9.67
C VAL A 23 19.36 0.56 9.81
N GLY A 24 19.71 -0.28 8.82
CA GLY A 24 19.63 -1.74 8.90
C GLY A 24 18.37 -2.39 8.34
N HIS A 25 17.48 -1.63 7.68
CA HIS A 25 16.33 -2.24 6.99
C HIS A 25 16.76 -2.90 5.67
N GLN A 26 16.10 -4.00 5.32
CA GLN A 26 16.21 -4.61 4.00
C GLN A 26 15.15 -3.99 3.11
N VAL A 27 15.53 -3.44 1.95
CA VAL A 27 14.59 -2.76 1.06
C VAL A 27 14.69 -3.32 -0.35
N THR A 28 13.61 -3.93 -0.80
CA THR A 28 13.38 -4.36 -2.18
C THR A 28 12.47 -3.35 -2.87
N THR A 29 12.77 -3.01 -4.12
CA THR A 29 12.00 -2.05 -4.91
C THR A 29 11.49 -2.68 -6.20
N SER A 30 10.31 -2.28 -6.63
CA SER A 30 9.71 -2.67 -7.91
C SER A 30 9.13 -1.47 -8.63
N HIS A 31 9.38 -1.37 -9.94
CA HIS A 31 8.92 -0.26 -10.79
C HIS A 31 7.46 -0.40 -11.27
N ASN A 32 6.80 -1.53 -10.97
CA ASN A 32 5.41 -1.74 -11.34
C ASN A 32 4.80 -2.86 -10.49
N LEU A 33 3.47 -2.93 -10.57
CA LEU A 33 2.67 -3.88 -9.80
C LEU A 33 2.97 -5.34 -10.14
N SER A 34 3.13 -5.69 -11.41
CA SER A 34 3.38 -7.08 -11.83
C SER A 34 4.67 -7.62 -11.22
N MET A 35 5.76 -6.85 -11.26
CA MET A 35 7.02 -7.24 -10.66
C MET A 35 6.96 -7.30 -9.13
N GLY A 36 6.24 -6.36 -8.51
CA GLY A 36 6.06 -6.34 -7.05
C GLY A 36 5.25 -7.53 -6.56
N TRP A 37 4.24 -7.93 -7.32
CA TRP A 37 3.45 -9.13 -7.09
C TRP A 37 4.30 -10.42 -7.15
N GLU A 38 5.20 -10.53 -8.13
CA GLU A 38 6.12 -11.68 -8.19
C GLU A 38 7.09 -11.73 -6.99
N TRP A 39 7.57 -10.57 -6.53
CA TRP A 39 8.37 -10.49 -5.30
C TRP A 39 7.59 -11.01 -4.10
N LEU A 40 6.36 -10.54 -3.91
CA LEU A 40 5.50 -10.97 -2.81
C LEU A 40 5.29 -12.49 -2.83
N LYS A 41 4.91 -13.05 -3.99
CA LYS A 41 4.67 -14.49 -4.14
C LYS A 41 5.92 -15.31 -3.82
N ARG A 42 7.10 -14.90 -4.30
CA ARG A 42 8.35 -15.61 -4.06
C ARG A 42 8.70 -15.62 -2.58
N GLU A 43 8.76 -14.44 -1.95
CA GLU A 43 9.19 -14.32 -0.56
C GLU A 43 8.25 -15.05 0.41
N ARG A 44 6.93 -15.03 0.14
CA ARG A 44 5.95 -15.83 0.88
C ARG A 44 6.21 -17.34 0.71
N ARG A 45 6.48 -17.80 -0.52
CA ARG A 45 6.78 -19.23 -0.79
C ARG A 45 8.05 -19.70 -0.10
N GLU A 46 9.04 -18.82 0.04
CA GLU A 46 10.31 -19.10 0.71
C GLU A 46 10.21 -18.98 2.24
N GLY A 47 9.02 -18.68 2.79
CA GLY A 47 8.80 -18.54 4.23
C GLY A 47 9.44 -17.29 4.83
N ASN A 48 9.75 -16.29 4.00
CA ASN A 48 10.42 -15.06 4.38
C ASN A 48 9.63 -13.81 3.92
N PRO A 49 8.36 -13.66 4.33
CA PRO A 49 7.50 -12.57 3.86
C PRO A 49 8.09 -11.20 4.19
N PHE A 50 7.60 -10.16 3.50
CA PHE A 50 7.95 -8.79 3.84
C PHE A 50 7.24 -8.37 5.13
N ASP A 51 7.93 -7.59 5.97
CA ASP A 51 7.30 -7.03 7.17
C ASP A 51 6.23 -6.00 6.79
N LEU A 52 6.49 -5.20 5.75
CA LEU A 52 5.57 -4.20 5.22
C LEU A 52 5.76 -4.02 3.71
N VAL A 53 4.66 -4.00 2.97
CA VAL A 53 4.62 -3.63 1.55
C VAL A 53 4.13 -2.18 1.42
N ILE A 54 4.87 -1.34 0.71
CA ILE A 54 4.55 0.06 0.48
C ILE A 54 4.12 0.19 -0.98
N LEU A 55 2.87 0.57 -1.20
CA LEU A 55 2.25 0.67 -2.52
C LEU A 55 2.13 2.14 -2.92
N ASP A 56 2.68 2.53 -4.06
CA ASP A 56 2.18 3.74 -4.70
C ASP A 56 0.71 3.54 -5.04
N LEU A 57 -0.12 4.48 -4.60
CA LEU A 57 -1.55 4.44 -4.81
C LEU A 57 -1.92 4.44 -6.30
N ALA A 58 -1.22 5.25 -7.10
CA ALA A 58 -1.60 5.61 -8.46
C ALA A 58 -0.77 4.85 -9.53
N LEU A 59 -0.73 3.52 -9.45
CA LEU A 59 -0.05 2.69 -10.44
C LEU A 59 -0.92 2.40 -11.68
N ASP A 60 -0.31 2.45 -12.85
CA ASP A 60 -0.96 2.31 -14.16
C ASP A 60 -1.15 0.86 -14.64
N ARG A 61 -0.27 -0.05 -14.20
CA ARG A 61 -0.20 -1.41 -14.74
C ARG A 61 -1.16 -2.39 -14.06
N LYS A 62 -2.12 -2.87 -14.85
CA LYS A 62 -3.05 -3.95 -14.47
C LYS A 62 -2.35 -5.30 -14.33
N VAL A 63 -2.84 -6.12 -13.39
CA VAL A 63 -2.37 -7.49 -13.11
C VAL A 63 -3.59 -8.41 -13.14
N ARG A 64 -3.52 -9.54 -13.86
CA ARG A 64 -4.70 -10.39 -14.12
C ARG A 64 -5.26 -11.04 -12.85
N GLU A 65 -4.39 -11.25 -11.86
CA GLU A 65 -4.75 -11.82 -10.56
C GLU A 65 -5.74 -10.98 -9.75
N PHE A 66 -5.90 -9.69 -10.09
CA PHE A 66 -6.73 -8.75 -9.34
C PHE A 66 -7.94 -8.29 -10.17
N THR A 67 -8.52 -9.17 -10.99
CA THR A 67 -9.60 -8.79 -11.93
C THR A 67 -10.85 -8.31 -11.19
N GLU A 68 -11.24 -8.98 -10.11
CA GLU A 68 -12.40 -8.62 -9.29
C GLU A 68 -12.19 -7.24 -8.64
N GLU A 69 -11.06 -7.04 -7.96
CA GLU A 69 -10.74 -5.76 -7.33
C GLU A 69 -10.55 -4.63 -8.38
N GLN A 70 -10.10 -4.95 -9.59
CA GLN A 70 -10.05 -3.97 -10.69
C GLN A 70 -11.42 -3.52 -11.15
N ASP A 71 -12.40 -4.43 -11.20
CA ASP A 71 -13.76 -4.09 -11.59
C ASP A 71 -14.40 -3.23 -10.50
N ASP A 72 -14.27 -3.61 -9.22
CA ASP A 72 -14.78 -2.81 -8.10
C ASP A 72 -14.22 -1.38 -8.06
N VAL A 73 -12.89 -1.24 -8.19
CA VAL A 73 -12.23 0.07 -8.16
C VAL A 73 -12.59 0.90 -9.39
N ARG A 74 -12.69 0.27 -10.57
CA ARG A 74 -13.10 0.96 -11.80
C ARG A 74 -14.54 1.46 -11.69
N ASP A 75 -15.46 0.63 -11.24
CA ASP A 75 -16.87 1.00 -11.11
C ASP A 75 -17.04 2.17 -10.11
N ALA A 76 -16.26 2.18 -9.02
CA ALA A 76 -16.20 3.29 -8.09
C ALA A 76 -15.64 4.59 -8.73
N LEU A 77 -14.56 4.51 -9.51
CA LEU A 77 -14.00 5.65 -10.25
C LEU A 77 -14.98 6.18 -11.31
N ASP A 78 -15.65 5.28 -12.03
CA ASP A 78 -16.66 5.60 -13.04
C ASP A 78 -17.84 6.37 -12.41
N SER A 79 -18.30 5.93 -11.24
CA SER A 79 -19.38 6.60 -10.50
C SER A 79 -19.04 8.04 -10.09
N ARG A 80 -17.75 8.37 -10.00
CA ARG A 80 -17.22 9.71 -9.68
C ARG A 80 -16.76 10.49 -10.91
N GLY A 81 -16.89 9.92 -12.12
CA GLY A 81 -16.51 10.56 -13.37
C GLY A 81 -15.00 10.66 -13.61
N VAL A 82 -14.20 9.79 -12.98
CA VAL A 82 -12.73 9.81 -13.02
C VAL A 82 -12.13 8.45 -13.43
N ALA A 83 -12.84 7.74 -14.29
CA ALA A 83 -12.54 6.40 -14.83
C ALA A 83 -11.08 6.15 -15.26
N ASP A 84 -10.43 7.17 -15.81
CA ASP A 84 -9.12 7.06 -16.47
C ASP A 84 -7.93 7.19 -15.50
N LEU A 85 -8.17 7.35 -14.19
CA LEU A 85 -7.11 7.50 -13.21
C LEU A 85 -6.37 6.18 -12.94
N PRO A 86 -5.03 6.23 -12.74
CA PRO A 86 -4.27 5.07 -12.29
C PRO A 86 -4.79 4.53 -10.95
N MET A 87 -5.02 3.21 -10.88
CA MET A 87 -5.74 2.60 -9.77
C MET A 87 -5.10 1.31 -9.24
N SER A 88 -4.04 0.84 -9.86
CA SER A 88 -3.56 -0.53 -9.64
C SER A 88 -2.93 -0.73 -8.25
N GLY A 89 -2.49 0.36 -7.61
CA GLY A 89 -2.00 0.33 -6.22
C GLY A 89 -3.10 0.01 -5.22
N GLN A 90 -4.18 0.79 -5.23
CA GLN A 90 -5.38 0.56 -4.41
C GLN A 90 -6.04 -0.80 -4.71
N VAL A 91 -6.04 -1.25 -5.96
CA VAL A 91 -6.46 -2.61 -6.34
C VAL A 91 -5.68 -3.70 -5.59
N MET A 92 -4.34 -3.61 -5.56
CA MET A 92 -3.53 -4.62 -4.86
C MET A 92 -3.73 -4.55 -3.35
N GLY A 93 -3.84 -3.36 -2.77
CA GLY A 93 -4.10 -3.25 -1.34
C GLY A 93 -5.48 -3.79 -0.95
N LEU A 94 -6.52 -3.55 -1.75
CA LEU A 94 -7.84 -4.18 -1.57
C LEU A 94 -7.75 -5.72 -1.65
N TRP A 95 -6.99 -6.25 -2.62
CA TRP A 95 -6.77 -7.70 -2.73
C TRP A 95 -6.06 -8.26 -1.49
N LEU A 96 -5.06 -7.54 -0.97
CA LEU A 96 -4.34 -7.90 0.25
C LEU A 96 -5.26 -7.88 1.47
N TRP A 97 -6.12 -6.87 1.59
CA TRP A 97 -7.10 -6.77 2.67
C TRP A 97 -8.07 -7.96 2.71
N ARG A 98 -8.72 -8.23 1.57
CA ARG A 98 -9.73 -9.30 1.46
C ARG A 98 -9.16 -10.68 1.77
N ARG A 99 -7.85 -10.85 1.57
CA ARG A 99 -7.12 -12.11 1.82
C ARG A 99 -6.16 -12.03 3.01
N ARG A 100 -6.29 -11.02 3.87
CA ARG A 100 -5.31 -10.72 4.95
C ARG A 100 -5.03 -11.90 5.88
N LYS A 101 -6.05 -12.70 6.22
CA LYS A 101 -5.88 -13.89 7.09
C LYS A 101 -5.11 -15.03 6.42
N GLU A 102 -5.23 -15.15 5.09
CA GLU A 102 -4.56 -16.20 4.31
C GLU A 102 -3.14 -15.77 3.90
N VAL A 103 -3.01 -14.53 3.45
CA VAL A 103 -1.75 -13.97 2.92
C VAL A 103 -0.85 -13.48 4.05
N ARG A 104 -1.44 -12.98 5.14
CA ARG A 104 -0.77 -12.43 6.32
C ARG A 104 0.27 -11.36 5.99
N GLN A 105 -0.06 -10.48 5.04
CA GLN A 105 0.82 -9.41 4.58
C GLN A 105 0.27 -8.05 4.99
N ARG A 106 1.09 -7.28 5.72
CA ARG A 106 0.82 -5.89 6.06
C ARG A 106 1.21 -4.98 4.90
N TYR A 107 0.48 -3.91 4.71
CA TYR A 107 0.79 -2.91 3.70
C TYR A 107 0.40 -1.50 4.14
N CYS A 108 0.97 -0.52 3.46
CA CYS A 108 0.52 0.86 3.48
C CYS A 108 0.63 1.44 2.07
N TYR A 109 0.04 2.60 1.87
CA TYR A 109 0.13 3.37 0.64
C TYR A 109 1.07 4.55 0.80
N MET A 110 1.61 4.99 -0.32
CA MET A 110 2.23 6.29 -0.48
C MET A 110 1.69 6.96 -1.74
N THR A 111 1.58 8.29 -1.74
CA THR A 111 1.03 9.01 -2.90
C THR A 111 1.48 10.47 -2.95
N TYR A 112 1.58 11.04 -4.15
CA TYR A 112 1.58 12.50 -4.37
C TYR A 112 0.16 13.02 -4.69
N HIS A 113 -0.79 12.12 -4.88
CA HIS A 113 -2.13 12.40 -5.38
C HIS A 113 -3.18 11.76 -4.47
N PRO A 114 -3.37 12.29 -3.24
CA PRO A 114 -4.36 11.76 -2.31
C PRO A 114 -5.80 11.81 -2.87
N CYS A 115 -6.07 12.72 -3.82
CA CYS A 115 -7.35 12.81 -4.52
C CYS A 115 -7.73 11.57 -5.35
N VAL A 116 -6.76 10.69 -5.65
CA VAL A 116 -6.98 9.42 -6.37
C VAL A 116 -7.50 8.32 -5.43
N TRP A 117 -7.45 8.53 -4.11
CA TRP A 117 -7.95 7.59 -3.12
C TRP A 117 -9.46 7.39 -3.23
N MET A 118 -9.87 6.15 -3.51
CA MET A 118 -11.28 5.79 -3.55
C MET A 118 -11.72 5.21 -2.21
N ALA A 119 -12.26 6.05 -1.32
CA ALA A 119 -13.06 5.55 -0.21
C ALA A 119 -14.31 4.82 -0.73
N GLN A 120 -14.89 3.94 0.10
CA GLN A 120 -16.14 3.19 -0.12
C GLN A 120 -16.00 2.01 -1.10
N LEU A 121 -14.83 1.38 -1.16
CA LEU A 121 -14.60 0.19 -1.97
C LEU A 121 -14.97 -1.12 -1.26
N ASP A 122 -14.88 -1.14 0.06
CA ASP A 122 -15.12 -2.33 0.88
C ASP A 122 -15.43 -1.89 2.31
N GLU A 123 -16.63 -2.19 2.80
CA GLU A 123 -17.08 -1.81 4.14
C GLU A 123 -16.31 -2.54 5.24
N GLU A 124 -15.73 -3.70 4.95
CA GLU A 124 -14.88 -4.41 5.89
C GLU A 124 -13.43 -3.92 5.87
N ALA A 125 -13.04 -3.15 4.85
CA ALA A 125 -11.71 -2.57 4.75
C ALA A 125 -11.70 -1.20 5.44
N PRO A 126 -11.03 -1.05 6.59
CA PRO A 126 -11.13 0.14 7.41
C PRO A 126 -10.60 1.37 6.69
N GLU A 127 -9.66 1.23 5.74
CA GLU A 127 -9.21 2.38 4.94
C GLU A 127 -10.21 2.79 3.85
N PHE A 128 -11.10 1.88 3.46
CA PHE A 128 -12.13 2.08 2.45
C PHE A 128 -13.55 2.19 3.04
N GLU A 129 -13.73 2.12 4.36
CA GLU A 129 -15.05 2.18 4.99
C GLU A 129 -15.71 3.58 4.85
N GLN A 130 -17.02 3.61 4.63
CA GLN A 130 -17.79 4.86 4.65
C GLN A 130 -18.11 5.27 6.09
N GLY A 131 -17.63 6.45 6.53
CA GLY A 131 -18.10 7.06 7.77
C GLY A 131 -17.14 6.98 8.97
N LEU A 132 -15.84 6.82 8.71
CA LEU A 132 -14.82 7.04 9.75
C LEU A 132 -15.08 8.36 10.47
N SER A 133 -15.29 8.30 11.78
CA SER A 133 -15.32 9.51 12.61
C SER A 133 -13.94 10.18 12.60
N GLU A 134 -13.84 11.46 12.95
CA GLU A 134 -12.52 12.14 13.01
C GLU A 134 -11.52 11.39 13.92
N LEU A 135 -12.01 10.76 15.00
CA LEU A 135 -11.22 9.92 15.91
C LEU A 135 -10.79 8.59 15.25
N ASP A 136 -11.68 8.00 14.43
CA ASP A 136 -11.36 6.80 13.66
C ASP A 136 -10.50 7.12 12.42
N ALA A 137 -10.33 8.38 12.04
CA ALA A 137 -9.53 8.78 10.90
C ALA A 137 -8.06 9.10 11.26
N GLU A 138 -7.67 9.22 12.54
CA GLU A 138 -6.31 9.65 12.93
C GLU A 138 -5.18 8.72 12.45
N TRP A 139 -5.47 7.43 12.28
CA TRP A 139 -4.50 6.45 11.77
C TRP A 139 -4.48 6.37 10.25
N LEU A 140 -5.52 6.84 9.56
CA LEU A 140 -5.62 6.72 8.11
C LEU A 140 -4.49 7.48 7.38
N PRO A 141 -4.14 8.73 7.76
CA PRO A 141 -2.95 9.41 7.22
C PRO A 141 -1.62 8.72 7.54
N LYS A 142 -1.60 7.76 8.48
CA LYS A 142 -0.41 6.96 8.82
C LYS A 142 -0.34 5.67 7.98
N LEU A 143 -1.43 5.27 7.32
CA LEU A 143 -1.45 4.19 6.33
C LEU A 143 -1.49 4.69 4.88
N ILE A 144 -1.94 5.91 4.63
CA ILE A 144 -1.89 6.57 3.32
C ILE A 144 -0.93 7.75 3.43
N LEU A 145 0.34 7.49 3.20
CA LEU A 145 1.42 8.44 3.42
C LEU A 145 1.54 9.42 2.25
N GLU A 146 1.54 10.72 2.52
CA GLU A 146 1.93 11.70 1.50
C GLU A 146 3.43 11.63 1.24
N LYS A 147 3.83 11.42 -0.01
CA LYS A 147 5.25 11.32 -0.41
C LYS A 147 6.02 12.62 -0.12
N SER A 148 5.35 13.78 -0.18
CA SER A 148 5.93 15.08 0.19
C SER A 148 6.30 15.21 1.67
N ASP A 149 5.70 14.38 2.52
CA ASP A 149 5.96 14.36 3.97
C ASP A 149 6.98 13.28 4.36
N LEU A 150 7.50 12.52 3.39
CA LEU A 150 8.56 11.54 3.62
C LEU A 150 9.94 12.21 3.47
N TRP A 151 10.61 12.34 4.60
CA TRP A 151 11.93 12.94 4.74
C TRP A 151 12.95 11.90 5.20
N LEU A 152 14.22 12.23 5.02
CA LEU A 152 15.34 11.35 5.38
C LEU A 152 15.34 10.97 6.86
N ASP A 153 14.92 11.89 7.73
CA ASP A 153 14.90 11.73 9.18
C ASP A 153 13.63 11.06 9.72
N ASN A 154 12.56 10.96 8.95
CA ASN A 154 11.25 10.45 9.42
C ASN A 154 10.73 9.20 8.71
N VAL A 155 11.29 8.81 7.56
CA VAL A 155 10.73 7.72 6.73
C VAL A 155 10.70 6.38 7.46
N ALA A 156 11.73 6.08 8.25
CA ALA A 156 11.80 4.84 9.04
C ALA A 156 10.68 4.79 10.09
N GLU A 157 10.49 5.88 10.84
CA GLU A 157 9.46 6.00 11.86
C GLU A 157 8.05 5.90 11.26
N LYS A 158 7.80 6.55 10.12
CA LYS A 158 6.51 6.47 9.42
C LYS A 158 6.19 5.04 8.97
N PHE A 159 7.16 4.31 8.42
CA PHE A 159 6.96 2.91 8.02
C PHE A 159 6.78 1.99 9.23
N GLU A 160 7.54 2.19 10.31
CA GLU A 160 7.34 1.44 11.55
C GLU A 160 5.96 1.71 12.16
N THR A 161 5.51 2.97 12.13
CA THR A 161 4.18 3.35 12.61
C THR A 161 3.08 2.66 11.81
N ALA A 162 3.19 2.64 10.48
CA ALA A 162 2.26 1.92 9.62
C ALA A 162 2.20 0.43 9.96
N TRP A 163 3.36 -0.20 10.20
CA TRP A 163 3.42 -1.60 10.63
C TRP A 163 2.78 -1.82 12.01
N LYS A 164 3.04 -0.94 12.99
CA LYS A 164 2.45 -1.03 14.34
C LYS A 164 0.93 -0.93 14.32
N ILE A 165 0.35 -0.10 13.46
CA ILE A 165 -1.11 0.01 13.32
C ILE A 165 -1.73 -1.36 12.97
N TRP A 166 -1.09 -2.12 12.08
CA TRP A 166 -1.54 -3.48 11.74
C TRP A 166 -1.47 -4.43 12.94
N GLU A 167 -0.42 -4.34 13.75
CA GLU A 167 -0.27 -5.17 14.95
C GLU A 167 -1.27 -4.80 16.04
N ASP A 168 -1.39 -3.51 16.36
CA ASP A 168 -2.24 -3.02 17.43
C ASP A 168 -3.73 -3.28 17.15
N ARG A 169 -4.09 -3.37 15.87
CA ARG A 169 -5.46 -3.69 15.43
C ARG A 169 -5.68 -5.17 15.14
N GLU A 170 -4.65 -6.01 15.28
CA GLU A 170 -4.72 -7.46 15.10
C GLU A 170 -5.36 -7.86 13.75
N TRP A 171 -5.17 -7.05 12.70
CA TRP A 171 -5.91 -7.21 11.44
C TRP A 171 -5.57 -8.50 10.66
N LEU A 172 -4.45 -9.15 11.00
CA LEU A 172 -4.06 -10.42 10.39
C LEU A 172 -4.66 -11.65 11.07
N ASP A 173 -5.37 -11.49 12.19
CA ASP A 173 -5.92 -12.58 13.01
C ASP A 173 -7.43 -12.79 12.78
#